data_AF-A0A8H9HZC0-F1
#
_entry.id   AF-A0A8H9HZC0-F1
#
_cell.length_a   1.000
_cell.length_b   1.000
_cell.length_c   1.000
_cell.angle_alpha   90.00
_cell.angle_beta   90.00
_cell.angle_gamma   90.00
#
_symmetry.space_group_name_H-M   'P 1'
#
loop_
_entity.id
_entity.type
_entity.pdbx_description
1 polymer ?
#
loop_
_entity_poly.entity_id
_entity_poly.type
_entity_poly.pdbx_seq_one_letter_code
_entity_poly.pdbx_strand_id
1 'polypeptide(L)' 'MLVALRRQDAPISHEHGGPVRLCVAPMYFYKSAKWLSGISVTDRVIPGYWEERGYDVDGWLDDAAEHDTA' A
#
# COMPACT_ATOMS: atom_id res chain seq x y z
N MET A 1 3.53 -7.26 -1.55
CA MET A 1 3.31 -6.44 -0.34
C MET A 1 4.50 -6.58 0.60
N LEU A 2 4.99 -5.47 1.17
CA LEU A 2 6.13 -5.44 2.09
C LEU A 2 5.84 -4.51 3.28
N VAL A 3 6.26 -4.91 4.48
CA VAL A 3 6.32 -4.03 5.66
C VAL A 3 7.77 -3.57 5.81
N ALA A 4 8.02 -2.30 5.48
CA ALA A 4 9.36 -1.74 5.40
C ALA A 4 9.70 -0.89 6.63
N LEU A 5 10.87 -1.14 7.21
CA LEU A 5 11.46 -0.36 8.30
C LEU A 5 12.63 0.52 7.81
N ARG A 6 13.26 0.11 6.70
CA ARG A 6 14.42 0.77 6.10
C ARG A 6 14.20 0.98 4.60
N ARG A 7 14.87 1.99 4.05
CA ARG A 7 14.96 2.31 2.63
C ARG A 7 16.39 2.74 2.33
N GLN A 8 17.02 2.11 1.32
CA GLN A 8 18.41 2.40 0.93
C GLN A 8 19.36 2.36 2.14
N ASP A 9 19.29 1.26 2.90
CA ASP A 9 20.08 1.04 4.12
C ASP A 9 19.89 2.06 5.26
N ALA A 10 18.99 3.04 5.14
CA ALA A 10 18.65 3.97 6.20
C ALA A 10 17.24 3.70 6.77
N PRO A 11 16.96 4.01 8.04
CA PRO A 11 15.59 4.04 8.56
C PRO A 11 14.69 4.94 7.70
N ILE A 12 13.44 4.54 7.50
CA ILE A 12 12.48 5.38 6.77
C ILE A 12 12.24 6.66 7.59
N SER A 13 12.42 7.83 6.97
CA SER A 13 12.12 9.09 7.67
C SER A 13 10.62 9.26 7.91
N HIS A 14 10.25 10.08 8.89
CA HIS A 14 8.85 10.31 9.24
C HIS A 14 8.03 10.80 8.04
N GLU A 15 8.54 11.74 7.24
CA GLU A 15 7.88 12.25 6.03
C GLU A 15 7.59 11.15 4.99
N HIS A 16 8.46 10.14 4.95
CA HIS A 16 8.31 8.97 4.08
C HIS A 16 7.47 7.86 4.70
N GLY A 17 6.90 8.05 5.90
CA GLY A 17 6.03 7.09 6.55
C GLY A 17 6.71 6.21 7.59
N GLY A 18 7.92 6.54 8.04
CA GLY A 18 8.60 5.83 9.13
C GLY A 18 7.93 6.05 10.48
N PRO A 19 8.12 5.17 11.48
CA PRO A 19 9.12 4.11 11.52
C PRO A 19 8.78 2.86 10.70
N VAL A 20 7.51 2.68 10.34
CA VAL A 20 7.03 1.52 9.58
C VAL A 20 6.13 1.98 8.45
N ARG A 21 6.46 1.57 7.21
CA ARG A 21 5.64 1.83 6.03
C ARG A 21 5.17 0.52 5.42
N LEU A 22 3.90 0.48 5.01
CA LEU A 22 3.39 -0.55 4.13
C LEU A 22 3.62 -0.17 2.66
N CYS A 23 4.23 -1.07 1.90
CA CYS A 23 4.49 -0.92 0.47
C CYS A 23 3.73 -2.00 -0.31
N VAL A 24 2.76 -1.56 -1.10
CA VAL A 24 1.94 -2.42 -1.96
C VAL A 24 2.20 -2.02 -3.41
N ALA A 25 3.20 -2.65 -4.02
CA ALA A 25 3.42 -2.57 -5.46
C ALA A 25 2.82 -3.81 -6.12
N PRO A 26 2.34 -3.71 -7.38
CA PRO A 26 2.32 -2.53 -8.26
C PRO A 26 0.97 -1.74 -8.26
N MET A 27 0.48 -1.35 -7.08
CA MET A 27 -0.72 -0.51 -6.97
C MET A 27 -0.37 0.97 -6.80
N TYR A 28 -1.34 1.86 -7.05
CA TYR A 28 -1.23 3.29 -6.78
C TYR A 28 -0.87 3.56 -5.32
N PHE A 29 -0.12 4.64 -5.09
CA PHE A 29 0.48 4.96 -3.79
C PHE A 29 -0.51 5.08 -2.62
N TYR A 30 -1.79 5.36 -2.87
CA TYR A 30 -2.80 5.43 -1.80
C TYR A 30 -3.05 4.06 -1.13
N LYS A 31 -2.69 2.95 -1.79
CA LYS A 31 -2.68 1.60 -1.20
C LYS A 31 -1.45 1.31 -0.32
N SER A 32 -0.44 2.19 -0.33
CA SER A 32 0.79 2.05 0.45
C SER A 32 0.77 2.95 1.69
N ALA A 33 0.31 2.41 2.82
CA ALA A 33 0.12 3.17 4.06
C ALA A 33 1.43 3.68 4.68
N LYS A 34 1.48 4.99 4.97
CA LYS A 34 2.49 5.59 5.85
C LYS A 34 2.12 5.35 7.32
N TRP A 35 3.12 5.29 8.20
CA TRP A 35 2.92 5.23 9.65
C TRP A 35 2.07 4.04 10.09
N LEU A 36 2.40 2.86 9.57
CA LEU A 36 1.65 1.64 9.82
C LEU A 36 1.61 1.33 11.33
N SER A 37 0.40 1.31 11.90
CA SER A 37 0.15 1.04 13.32
C SER A 37 -0.40 -0.36 13.59
N GLY A 38 -1.01 -1.00 12.59
CA GLY A 38 -1.58 -2.34 12.71
C GLY A 38 -2.10 -2.89 11.38
N ILE A 39 -2.31 -4.20 11.33
CA ILE A 39 -2.90 -4.91 10.20
C ILE A 39 -4.02 -5.78 10.74
N SER A 40 -5.22 -5.63 10.19
CA SER A 40 -6.37 -6.49 10.48
C SER A 40 -6.69 -7.34 9.26
N VAL A 41 -6.73 -8.65 9.44
CA VAL A 41 -7.07 -9.60 8.38
C VAL A 41 -8.58 -9.84 8.38
N THR A 42 -9.17 -9.90 7.19
CA THR A 42 -10.62 -10.06 6.99
C THR A 42 -10.89 -11.08 5.89
N ASP A 43 -12.07 -11.67 5.89
CA ASP A 43 -12.50 -12.72 4.94
C ASP A 43 -13.12 -12.16 3.65
N ARG A 44 -13.32 -10.84 3.59
CA ARG A 44 -13.93 -10.12 2.47
C ARG A 44 -13.29 -8.75 2.34
N VAL A 45 -13.41 -8.16 1.15
CA VAL A 45 -12.99 -6.78 0.92
C VAL A 45 -13.88 -5.83 1.74
N ILE A 46 -13.24 -4.98 2.55
CA ILE A 46 -13.91 -3.92 3.29
C ILE A 46 -13.38 -2.58 2.77
N PRO A 47 -14.23 -1.75 2.11
CA PRO A 47 -13.84 -0.41 1.68
C PRO A 47 -13.34 0.42 2.87
N GLY A 48 -12.24 1.14 2.66
CA GLY A 48 -11.67 2.04 3.64
C GLY A 48 -11.80 3.50 3.20
N TYR A 49 -10.96 4.34 3.81
CA TYR A 49 -11.02 5.79 3.64
C TYR A 49 -10.95 6.26 2.18
N TRP A 50 -10.10 5.64 1.36
CA TRP A 50 -9.92 6.05 -0.04
C TRP A 50 -11.03 5.49 -0.92
N GLU A 51 -11.41 4.23 -0.72
CA GLU A 51 -12.46 3.57 -1.51
C GLU A 51 -13.81 4.25 -1.32
N GLU A 52 -14.14 4.66 -0.09
CA GLU A 52 -15.34 5.45 0.21
C GLU A 52 -15.37 6.83 -0.50
N ARG A 53 -14.22 7.33 -0.94
CA ARG A 53 -14.07 8.61 -1.66
C ARG A 53 -13.98 8.43 -3.17
N GLY A 54 -14.29 7.24 -3.67
CA GLY A 54 -14.34 6.94 -5.11
C GLY A 54 -13.01 6.48 -5.70
N TYR A 55 -12.01 6.16 -4.87
CA TYR A 55 -10.81 5.49 -5.35
C TYR A 55 -11.08 4.00 -5.55
N ASP A 56 -10.35 3.39 -6.48
CA ASP A 56 -10.52 1.98 -6.80
C ASP A 56 -10.07 1.05 -5.66
N VAL A 57 -10.75 -0.09 -5.53
CA VAL A 57 -10.45 -1.14 -4.55
C VAL A 57 -9.15 -1.85 -4.91
N ASP A 58 -8.94 -2.11 -6.19
CA ASP A 58 -7.78 -2.88 -6.64
C ASP A 58 -6.64 -1.94 -7.06
N GLY A 59 -6.95 -0.77 -7.64
CA GLY A 59 -6.02 0.36 -7.70
C GLY A 59 -4.69 0.04 -8.36
N TRP A 60 -4.69 -0.88 -9.32
CA TRP A 60 -3.52 -1.27 -10.10
C TRP A 60 -3.02 -0.10 -10.92
N LEU A 61 -1.70 0.01 -11.07
CA LEU A 61 -1.13 0.86 -12.12
C LEU A 61 -1.47 0.25 -13.47
N ASP A 62 -1.82 1.08 -14.45
CA ASP A 62 -2.36 0.64 -15.75
C ASP A 62 -1.45 -0.42 -16.42
N ASP A 63 -0.13 -0.22 -16.39
CA ASP A 63 0.87 -1.14 -16.98
C ASP A 63 1.09 -2.44 -16.15
N ALA A 64 0.57 -2.48 -14.92
CA ALA A 64 0.76 -3.59 -14.00
C ALA A 64 -0.35 -4.64 -14.09
N ALA A 65 -1.56 -4.24 -14.46
CA ALA A 65 -2.68 -5.16 -14.65
C ALA A 65 -2.45 -6.11 -15.83
N GLU A 66 -1.71 -5.66 -16.86
CA GLU A 66 -1.39 -6.47 -18.05
C GLU A 66 -0.40 -7.61 -17.76
N HIS A 67 0.41 -7.51 -16.70
CA HIS A 67 1.46 -8.48 -16.38
C HIS A 67 0.99 -9.69 -15.55
N ASP A 68 -0.25 -9.68 -15.04
CA ASP A 68 -0.80 -10.77 -14.22
C ASP A 68 -1.73 -11.72 -15.03
N THR A 69 -1.84 -11.51 -16.34
CA THR A 69 -2.71 -12.32 -17.24
C THR A 69 -1.95 -13.32 -18.12
N ALA A 70 -0.70 -13.68 -17.77
CA ALA A 70 0.13 -14.64 -18.51
C ALA A 70 0.40 -15.94 -17.74
#